data_AF-A0A0F9M9P7-F1
#
_entry.id   AF-A0A0F9M9P7-F1
#
_cell.length_a   1.000
_cell.length_b   1.000
_cell.length_c   1.000
_cell.angle_alpha   90.00
_cell.angle_beta   90.00
_cell.angle_gamma   90.00
#
_symmetry.space_group_name_H-M   'P 1'
#
loop_
_entity.id
_entity.type
_entity.pdbx_description
1 polymer ?
#
loop_
_entity_poly.entity_id
_entity_poly.type
_entity_poly.pdbx_seq_one_letter_code
_entity_poly.pdbx_strand_id
1 'polypeptide(L)'
;MKNSRLSKGILTLLILATLLLLVGCTEGEPGWGNVRFIDETGTAFGVERIDNKPNVASTPEGWEIARRNISGAVGHRAVGHNGGVGASLEDLCEQGGIVNLPLSTTAMQIDGSHANDTGVVIYTSTATGGSTTTLQDTGQDFTAGSIVAVGDTILLDDDVEWGTVAAVAATELTANSTFTGNIIVANGDNYRIVDKSAGGTGVQVVEVEGLTGDYIEQREFVITNGLGIRTLSKSFLRVNSFHTMFAGARVVGTDLVASGTILLEDQATGTVTYGQITVNSNMMLQAIRTVPSGKIMYIYDFSGASVGGKDAEILLRATADYHDRHLLPDIFIFQDIIHTQDADSHHVYDIPFRIPAKADVKISAIGSGAGTNIIASFGYWLEDE
;
A
#
# COMPACT_ATOMS: atom_id res chain seq x y z
N MET A 1 32.64 8.79 68.62
CA MET A 1 32.17 8.34 69.96
C MET A 1 30.96 9.16 70.37
N LYS A 2 29.89 8.48 70.80
CA LYS A 2 28.81 8.88 71.72
C LYS A 2 28.03 10.20 71.47
N ASN A 3 26.77 10.01 71.05
CA ASN A 3 25.52 10.46 71.69
C ASN A 3 25.44 11.88 72.30
N SER A 4 24.46 12.70 71.89
CA SER A 4 23.10 12.68 72.48
C SER A 4 22.16 13.80 71.98
N ARG A 5 21.07 13.38 71.30
CA ARG A 5 19.64 13.72 71.49
C ARG A 5 19.17 15.14 71.91
N LEU A 6 18.26 15.65 71.06
CA LEU A 6 16.91 16.24 71.31
C LEU A 6 16.75 17.68 71.85
N SER A 7 16.18 18.57 71.02
CA SER A 7 14.76 19.01 71.07
C SER A 7 14.48 19.89 69.83
N LYS A 8 13.65 19.47 68.85
CA LYS A 8 12.18 19.61 68.74
C LYS A 8 11.66 21.03 69.00
N GLY A 9 11.54 21.80 67.91
CA GLY A 9 10.69 22.98 67.77
C GLY A 9 10.29 23.12 66.30
N ILE A 10 9.27 22.37 65.89
CA ILE A 10 8.67 22.37 64.55
C ILE A 10 7.81 23.64 64.43
N LEU A 11 8.20 24.56 63.55
CA LEU A 11 7.39 25.70 63.13
C LEU A 11 6.82 25.38 61.75
N THR A 12 5.55 24.98 61.74
CA THR A 12 4.72 24.68 60.59
C THR A 12 4.52 25.94 59.73
N LEU A 13 5.08 25.95 58.52
CA LEU A 13 4.75 26.94 57.49
C LEU A 13 3.75 26.30 56.52
N LEU A 14 2.56 26.88 56.51
CA LEU A 14 1.34 26.46 55.83
C LEU A 14 1.08 27.46 54.69
N ILE A 15 1.40 27.12 53.43
CA ILE A 15 0.99 27.92 52.25
C ILE A 15 0.59 26.98 51.10
N LEU A 16 -0.72 27.01 50.81
CA LEU A 16 -1.41 26.75 49.53
C LEU A 16 -1.22 25.39 48.83
N ALA A 17 -1.95 24.39 49.31
CA ALA A 17 -2.57 23.42 48.42
C ALA A 17 -3.86 24.05 47.85
N THR A 18 -3.92 24.28 46.54
CA THR A 18 -5.14 24.72 45.85
C THR A 18 -6.18 23.61 45.97
N LEU A 19 -7.08 23.83 46.90
CA LEU A 19 -8.30 23.10 47.19
C LEU A 19 -9.21 23.14 45.96
N LEU A 20 -9.14 22.12 45.11
CA LEU A 20 -10.18 21.85 44.13
C LEU A 20 -11.43 21.41 44.92
N LEU A 21 -12.44 22.26 44.95
CA LEU A 21 -13.75 21.96 45.55
C LEU A 21 -14.37 20.74 44.85
N LEU A 22 -14.28 19.56 45.46
CA LEU A 22 -15.25 18.48 45.24
C LEU A 22 -16.47 18.79 46.12
N VAL A 23 -17.47 19.45 45.54
CA VAL A 23 -18.79 19.62 46.15
C VAL A 23 -19.57 18.33 45.99
N GLY A 24 -19.89 17.68 47.11
CA GLY A 24 -21.03 16.78 47.27
C GLY A 24 -20.94 15.41 46.59
N CYS A 25 -20.20 14.47 47.19
CA CYS A 25 -20.45 13.04 46.99
C CYS A 25 -21.02 12.47 48.30
N THR A 26 -22.33 12.26 48.34
CA THR A 26 -23.01 11.56 49.42
C THR A 26 -22.63 10.08 49.37
N GLU A 27 -22.19 9.51 50.50
CA GLU A 27 -21.88 8.09 50.64
C GLU A 27 -23.11 7.23 50.35
N GLY A 28 -23.19 6.71 49.12
CA GLY A 28 -24.24 5.82 48.67
C GLY A 28 -23.89 5.28 47.29
N GLU A 29 -23.35 4.06 47.27
CA GLU A 29 -22.82 3.33 46.12
C GLU A 29 -21.55 3.96 45.49
N PRO A 30 -20.43 3.22 45.33
CA PRO A 30 -19.29 3.67 44.53
C PRO A 30 -19.68 3.65 43.03
N GLY A 31 -20.63 4.52 42.67
CA GLY A 31 -20.88 4.88 41.29
C GLY A 31 -19.66 5.63 40.79
N TRP A 32 -18.96 5.04 39.83
CA TRP A 32 -17.89 5.71 39.11
C TRP A 32 -18.50 6.95 38.46
N GLY A 33 -18.37 8.10 39.10
CA GLY A 33 -18.90 9.36 38.60
C GLY A 33 -18.35 9.60 37.21
N ASN A 34 -19.24 9.85 36.24
CA ASN A 34 -18.83 10.16 34.88
C ASN A 34 -17.89 11.38 34.91
N VAL A 35 -16.60 11.15 34.66
CA VAL A 35 -15.63 12.24 34.47
C VAL A 35 -16.03 12.94 33.17
N ARG A 36 -16.46 14.20 33.28
CA ARG A 36 -16.76 15.06 32.13
C ARG A 36 -15.71 16.14 32.05
N PHE A 37 -15.16 16.36 30.87
CA PHE A 37 -14.40 17.57 30.58
C PHE A 37 -15.41 18.68 30.30
N ILE A 38 -15.30 19.81 30.99
CA ILE A 38 -16.18 20.98 30.84
C ILE A 38 -15.33 22.19 30.43
N ASP A 39 -15.85 23.03 29.55
CA ASP A 39 -15.24 24.32 29.19
C ASP A 39 -15.42 25.37 30.29
N GLU A 40 -14.87 26.57 30.09
CA GLU A 40 -14.99 27.69 31.04
C GLU A 40 -16.41 28.20 31.24
N THR A 41 -17.36 27.81 30.37
CA THR A 41 -18.78 28.14 30.48
C THR A 41 -19.60 27.04 31.18
N GLY A 42 -18.96 25.91 31.53
CA GLY A 42 -19.62 24.74 32.11
C GLY A 42 -20.25 23.81 31.08
N THR A 43 -19.98 24.00 29.78
CA THR A 43 -20.46 23.12 28.70
C THR A 43 -19.56 21.90 28.63
N ALA A 44 -20.14 20.70 28.67
CA ALA A 44 -19.37 19.48 28.55
C ALA A 44 -18.79 19.32 27.14
N PHE A 45 -17.49 19.08 27.03
CA PHE A 45 -16.88 18.58 25.80
C PHE A 45 -17.39 17.16 25.53
N GLY A 46 -17.85 16.93 24.30
CA GLY A 46 -18.11 15.58 23.79
C GLY A 46 -16.79 14.87 23.58
N VAL A 47 -16.21 14.32 24.66
CA VAL A 47 -15.03 13.47 24.54
C VAL A 47 -15.50 12.08 24.19
N GLU A 48 -15.36 11.73 22.92
CA GLU A 48 -15.54 10.36 22.47
C GLU A 48 -14.37 9.51 23.00
N ARG A 49 -14.71 8.31 23.48
CA ARG A 49 -13.75 7.37 24.03
C ARG A 49 -13.52 6.28 22.99
N ILE A 50 -12.37 6.32 22.32
CA ILE A 50 -11.91 5.25 21.43
C ILE A 50 -10.81 4.50 22.18
N ASP A 51 -10.94 3.18 22.35
CA ASP A 51 -9.99 2.32 23.06
C ASP A 51 -9.54 2.83 24.44
N ASN A 52 -10.50 3.30 25.24
CA ASN A 52 -10.23 3.87 26.58
C ASN A 52 -9.38 5.14 26.62
N LYS A 53 -9.16 5.81 25.48
CA LYS A 53 -8.47 7.09 25.42
C LYS A 53 -9.47 8.21 25.07
N PRO A 54 -9.39 9.37 25.74
CA PRO A 54 -10.13 10.54 25.32
C PRO A 54 -9.60 10.98 23.94
N ASN A 55 -10.46 10.98 22.93
CA ASN A 55 -10.12 11.49 21.60
C ASN A 55 -10.72 12.89 21.41
N VAL A 56 -9.92 13.81 20.86
CA VAL A 56 -10.37 15.13 20.40
C VAL A 56 -10.04 15.17 18.92
N ALA A 57 -10.99 14.74 18.09
CA ALA A 57 -10.83 14.69 16.64
C ALA A 57 -10.84 16.13 16.08
N SER A 58 -9.64 16.70 15.92
CA SER A 58 -9.41 17.92 15.12
C SER A 58 -8.39 17.68 14.01
N THR A 59 -7.90 16.45 13.87
CA THR A 59 -6.93 16.03 12.87
C THR A 59 -7.63 15.25 11.75
N PRO A 60 -7.35 15.55 10.46
CA PRO A 60 -7.92 14.81 9.33
C PRO A 60 -7.65 13.30 9.44
N GLU A 61 -8.56 12.42 8.98
CA GLU A 61 -8.41 10.97 9.26
C GLU A 61 -7.14 10.36 8.71
N GLY A 62 -6.57 10.90 7.62
CA GLY A 62 -5.26 10.46 7.11
C GLY A 62 -4.17 10.48 8.19
N TRP A 63 -4.22 11.44 9.13
CA TRP A 63 -3.30 11.51 10.27
C TRP A 63 -3.62 10.45 11.34
N GLU A 64 -4.89 10.13 11.54
CA GLU A 64 -5.33 9.10 12.49
C GLU A 64 -4.95 7.70 11.99
N ILE A 65 -5.04 7.46 10.68
CA ILE A 65 -4.54 6.24 10.02
C ILE A 65 -3.02 6.14 10.19
N ALA A 66 -2.27 7.21 9.89
CA ALA A 66 -0.81 7.23 10.05
C ALA A 66 -0.36 6.98 11.50
N ARG A 67 -1.14 7.45 12.48
CA ARG A 67 -0.91 7.20 13.92
C ARG A 67 -1.38 5.81 14.37
N ARG A 68 -2.04 5.04 13.50
CA ARG A 68 -2.70 3.76 13.81
C ARG A 68 -3.77 3.89 14.90
N ASN A 69 -4.43 5.03 14.97
CA ASN A 69 -5.56 5.25 15.87
C ASN A 69 -6.87 4.65 15.30
N ILE A 70 -6.91 4.39 13.99
CA ILE A 70 -7.95 3.61 13.34
C ILE A 70 -7.44 2.18 13.22
N SER A 71 -7.98 1.28 14.04
CA SER A 71 -7.54 -0.12 14.08
C SER A 71 -7.76 -0.79 12.73
N GLY A 72 -6.72 -1.44 12.19
CA GLY A 72 -6.78 -2.18 10.93
C GLY A 72 -6.68 -1.32 9.67
N ALA A 73 -6.83 0.01 9.77
CA ALA A 73 -6.69 0.89 8.61
C ALA A 73 -5.23 1.05 8.21
N VAL A 74 -4.95 0.78 6.93
CA VAL A 74 -3.67 1.05 6.29
C VAL A 74 -3.90 2.07 5.19
N GLY A 75 -3.15 3.17 5.23
CA GLY A 75 -3.21 4.20 4.21
C GLY A 75 -2.55 3.72 2.92
N HIS A 76 -3.29 3.77 1.82
CA HIS A 76 -2.84 3.51 0.47
C HIS A 76 -2.93 4.79 -0.37
N ARG A 77 -2.23 4.80 -1.50
CA ARG A 77 -2.30 5.87 -2.49
C ARG A 77 -2.24 5.27 -3.89
N ALA A 78 -3.16 5.67 -4.75
CA ALA A 78 -3.10 5.37 -6.18
C ALA A 78 -2.55 6.60 -6.90
N VAL A 79 -1.42 6.45 -7.59
CA VAL A 79 -0.76 7.53 -8.33
C VAL A 79 -0.86 7.23 -9.81
N GLY A 80 -1.28 8.22 -10.59
CA GLY A 80 -1.39 8.14 -12.04
C GLY A 80 -0.58 9.25 -12.69
N HIS A 81 0.06 8.92 -13.79
CA HIS A 81 0.80 9.88 -14.61
C HIS A 81 0.45 9.67 -16.08
N ASN A 82 0.14 10.75 -16.78
CA ASN A 82 0.00 10.75 -18.24
C ASN A 82 0.67 12.02 -18.78
N GLY A 83 1.81 11.86 -19.47
CA GLY A 83 2.59 12.97 -20.01
C GLY A 83 2.01 13.57 -21.30
N GLY A 84 0.92 13.01 -21.82
CA GLY A 84 0.43 13.25 -23.17
C GLY A 84 -1.01 13.75 -23.27
N VAL A 85 -1.69 14.03 -22.16
CA VAL A 85 -3.14 14.29 -22.13
C VAL A 85 -3.53 15.38 -23.14
N GLY A 86 -4.48 15.05 -24.02
CA GLY A 86 -5.02 15.94 -25.03
C GLY A 86 -6.32 16.63 -24.61
N ALA A 87 -7.02 17.18 -25.62
CA ALA A 87 -8.33 17.83 -25.43
C ALA A 87 -9.51 16.84 -25.34
N SER A 88 -9.22 15.54 -25.33
CA SER A 88 -10.18 14.48 -25.07
C SER A 88 -9.95 13.90 -23.67
N LEU A 89 -11.01 13.33 -23.10
CA LEU A 89 -10.92 12.62 -21.83
C LEU A 89 -10.00 11.41 -21.94
N GLU A 90 -8.95 11.40 -21.13
CA GLU A 90 -8.00 10.30 -20.99
C GLU A 90 -7.91 9.88 -19.53
N ASP A 91 -7.52 8.64 -19.27
CA ASP A 91 -7.21 8.17 -17.92
C ASP A 91 -5.75 8.49 -17.57
N LEU A 92 -5.47 8.65 -16.28
CA LEU A 92 -4.10 8.86 -15.80
C LEU A 92 -3.39 7.51 -15.63
N CYS A 93 -2.83 7.04 -16.74
CA CYS A 93 -2.00 5.87 -16.85
C CYS A 93 -0.81 6.14 -17.79
N GLU A 94 0.32 5.48 -17.54
CA GLU A 94 1.56 5.75 -18.30
C GLU A 94 1.49 5.30 -19.76
N GLN A 95 0.55 4.40 -20.11
CA GLN A 95 0.30 4.00 -21.50
C GLN A 95 -0.39 5.11 -22.31
N GLY A 96 -0.99 6.09 -21.62
CA GLY A 96 -1.89 7.08 -22.21
C GLY A 96 -3.25 6.51 -22.60
N GLY A 97 -4.17 7.38 -23.02
CA GLY A 97 -5.50 6.96 -23.47
C GLY A 97 -6.40 6.47 -22.33
N ILE A 98 -7.25 5.48 -22.61
CA ILE A 98 -8.20 4.91 -21.65
C ILE A 98 -7.61 3.62 -21.08
N VAL A 99 -7.66 3.44 -19.76
CA VAL A 99 -7.20 2.21 -19.11
C VAL A 99 -8.06 1.03 -19.56
N ASN A 100 -7.42 -0.05 -20.00
CA ASN A 100 -8.11 -1.30 -20.30
C ASN A 100 -8.43 -2.04 -19.00
N LEU A 101 -9.72 -2.21 -18.70
CA LEU A 101 -10.19 -3.10 -17.65
C LEU A 101 -10.69 -4.41 -18.26
N PRO A 102 -10.16 -5.58 -17.86
CA PRO A 102 -10.68 -6.86 -18.33
C PRO A 102 -12.18 -6.99 -18.06
N LEU A 103 -12.96 -7.42 -19.05
CA LEU A 103 -14.40 -7.67 -18.88
C LEU A 103 -14.70 -9.04 -18.24
N SER A 104 -13.71 -9.92 -18.23
CA SER A 104 -13.72 -11.21 -17.57
C SER A 104 -12.32 -11.51 -17.03
N THR A 105 -12.24 -12.48 -16.12
CA THR A 105 -10.96 -13.01 -15.65
C THR A 105 -10.08 -13.39 -16.84
N THR A 106 -8.91 -12.76 -16.94
CA THR A 106 -8.01 -12.86 -18.09
C THR A 106 -6.66 -13.40 -17.65
N ALA A 107 -6.15 -14.38 -18.39
CA ALA A 107 -4.77 -14.84 -18.21
C ALA A 107 -3.82 -13.79 -18.79
N MET A 108 -2.78 -13.45 -18.01
CA MET A 108 -1.88 -12.36 -18.34
C MET A 108 -0.43 -12.85 -18.47
N GLN A 109 0.40 -12.02 -19.07
CA GLN A 109 1.84 -12.26 -19.19
C GLN A 109 2.59 -10.95 -18.97
N ILE A 110 3.86 -11.07 -18.58
CA ILE A 110 4.80 -9.96 -18.52
C ILE A 110 5.74 -10.04 -19.72
N ASP A 111 5.94 -8.91 -20.40
CA ASP A 111 6.95 -8.77 -21.47
C ASP A 111 7.93 -7.64 -21.13
N GLY A 112 9.22 -7.96 -21.18
CA GLY A 112 10.30 -7.05 -20.83
C GLY A 112 11.07 -6.58 -22.06
N SER A 113 11.37 -5.28 -22.12
CA SER A 113 12.07 -4.69 -23.27
C SER A 113 13.59 -4.61 -23.10
N HIS A 114 14.17 -5.15 -22.01
CA HIS A 114 15.60 -5.03 -21.74
C HIS A 114 16.19 -6.25 -21.02
N ALA A 115 17.39 -6.69 -21.43
CA ALA A 115 18.01 -7.90 -20.91
C ALA A 115 18.41 -7.81 -19.42
N ASN A 116 18.60 -6.60 -18.90
CA ASN A 116 18.92 -6.38 -17.48
C ASN A 116 17.73 -6.54 -16.53
N ASP A 117 16.51 -6.64 -17.03
CA ASP A 117 15.33 -6.92 -16.21
C ASP A 117 15.07 -8.43 -16.20
N THR A 118 16.06 -9.20 -15.70
CA THR A 118 16.04 -10.67 -15.70
C THR A 118 16.40 -11.24 -14.35
N GLY A 119 15.54 -12.09 -13.81
CA GLY A 119 15.77 -12.85 -12.58
C GLY A 119 16.21 -14.29 -12.88
N VAL A 120 17.10 -14.83 -12.04
CA VAL A 120 17.59 -16.21 -12.17
C VAL A 120 17.13 -17.00 -10.96
N VAL A 121 16.33 -18.05 -11.19
CA VAL A 121 15.87 -18.95 -10.13
C VAL A 121 16.96 -19.97 -9.83
N ILE A 122 17.37 -20.03 -8.56
CA ILE A 122 18.34 -20.99 -8.06
C ILE A 122 17.62 -22.27 -7.62
N TYR A 123 16.56 -22.12 -6.83
CA TYR A 123 15.79 -23.23 -6.26
C TYR A 123 14.30 -22.97 -6.38
N THR A 124 13.56 -24.05 -6.58
CA THR A 124 12.11 -24.13 -6.44
C THR A 124 11.82 -25.42 -5.66
N SER A 125 11.14 -25.31 -4.52
CA SER A 125 10.81 -26.47 -3.68
C SER A 125 9.63 -26.12 -2.77
N THR A 126 9.35 -26.99 -1.82
CA THR A 126 8.32 -26.84 -0.79
C THR A 126 8.98 -26.90 0.58
N ALA A 127 8.74 -25.89 1.42
CA ALA A 127 9.31 -25.80 2.75
C ALA A 127 8.79 -26.93 3.65
N THR A 128 9.67 -27.42 4.52
CA THR A 128 9.32 -28.41 5.57
C THR A 128 8.98 -27.76 6.91
N GLY A 129 9.01 -26.42 6.97
CA GLY A 129 8.70 -25.60 8.13
C GLY A 129 9.51 -24.29 8.14
N GLY A 130 9.55 -23.64 9.29
CA GLY A 130 10.30 -22.41 9.49
C GLY A 130 9.72 -21.54 10.60
N SER A 131 9.98 -20.24 10.50
CA SER A 131 9.52 -19.23 11.45
C SER A 131 9.18 -17.94 10.69
N THR A 132 8.96 -16.85 11.40
CA THR A 132 8.78 -15.54 10.77
C THR A 132 10.04 -14.98 10.13
N THR A 133 11.20 -15.56 10.42
CA THR A 133 12.51 -15.12 9.91
C THR A 133 13.34 -16.25 9.31
N THR A 134 12.81 -17.47 9.26
CA THR A 134 13.54 -18.63 8.72
C THR A 134 12.67 -19.46 7.79
N LEU A 135 13.29 -19.94 6.72
CA LEU A 135 12.77 -20.98 5.84
C LEU A 135 13.55 -22.26 6.14
N GLN A 136 12.86 -23.36 6.43
CA GLN A 136 13.47 -24.66 6.67
C GLN A 136 13.03 -25.68 5.60
N ASP A 137 13.99 -26.26 4.89
CA ASP A 137 13.77 -27.36 3.96
C ASP A 137 14.78 -28.47 4.26
N THR A 138 14.32 -29.53 4.94
CA THR A 138 15.16 -30.67 5.31
C THR A 138 15.49 -31.59 4.13
N GLY A 139 14.82 -31.42 2.99
CA GLY A 139 15.10 -32.12 1.73
C GLY A 139 16.18 -31.44 0.89
N GLN A 140 16.56 -30.20 1.23
CA GLN A 140 17.50 -29.39 0.46
C GLN A 140 18.79 -29.14 1.24
N ASP A 141 19.93 -29.14 0.54
CA ASP A 141 21.20 -28.61 1.04
C ASP A 141 21.50 -27.28 0.35
N PHE A 142 21.27 -26.15 1.03
CA PHE A 142 21.53 -24.80 0.53
C PHE A 142 23.03 -24.44 0.52
N THR A 143 23.88 -25.24 1.18
CA THR A 143 25.34 -25.04 1.19
C THR A 143 26.03 -25.82 0.08
N ALA A 144 25.41 -26.89 -0.41
CA ALA A 144 25.94 -27.69 -1.51
C ALA A 144 26.10 -26.85 -2.77
N GLY A 145 27.33 -26.78 -3.30
CA GLY A 145 27.65 -26.00 -4.50
C GLY A 145 27.66 -24.48 -4.30
N SER A 146 27.46 -23.98 -3.06
CA SER A 146 27.42 -22.55 -2.73
C SER A 146 26.48 -21.74 -3.61
N ILE A 147 25.34 -22.33 -3.98
CA ILE A 147 24.44 -21.70 -4.96
C ILE A 147 23.55 -20.64 -4.32
N VAL A 148 23.19 -20.78 -3.03
CA VAL A 148 22.53 -19.71 -2.27
C VAL A 148 23.57 -18.88 -1.52
N ALA A 149 23.47 -17.57 -1.64
CA ALA A 149 24.32 -16.61 -0.97
C ALA A 149 23.52 -15.61 -0.14
N VAL A 150 24.21 -14.96 0.81
CA VAL A 150 23.65 -13.81 1.54
C VAL A 150 23.33 -12.69 0.56
N GLY A 151 22.10 -12.19 0.63
CA GLY A 151 21.55 -11.16 -0.24
C GLY A 151 20.65 -11.68 -1.36
N ASP A 152 20.59 -12.99 -1.60
CA ASP A 152 19.59 -13.59 -2.49
C ASP A 152 18.17 -13.39 -1.94
N THR A 153 17.18 -13.54 -2.81
CA THR A 153 15.78 -13.30 -2.46
C THR A 153 15.02 -14.60 -2.30
N ILE A 154 14.34 -14.75 -1.18
CA ILE A 154 13.39 -15.83 -0.90
C ILE A 154 12.00 -15.32 -1.27
N LEU A 155 11.27 -16.06 -2.09
CA LEU A 155 9.87 -15.83 -2.44
C LEU A 155 9.04 -16.99 -1.87
N LEU A 156 8.04 -16.69 -1.05
CA LEU A 156 7.04 -17.62 -0.55
C LEU A 156 5.79 -17.45 -1.42
N ASP A 157 5.54 -18.40 -2.31
CA ASP A 157 4.59 -18.23 -3.41
C ASP A 157 3.13 -18.34 -2.98
N ASP A 158 2.86 -19.11 -1.92
CA ASP A 158 1.49 -19.35 -1.45
C ASP A 158 0.92 -18.13 -0.72
N ASP A 159 1.75 -17.50 0.13
CA ASP A 159 1.36 -16.29 0.88
C ASP A 159 1.69 -14.99 0.14
N VAL A 160 2.54 -15.07 -0.89
CA VAL A 160 3.12 -13.93 -1.61
C VAL A 160 3.86 -13.00 -0.66
N GLU A 161 4.79 -13.60 0.09
CA GLU A 161 5.72 -12.89 0.96
C GLU A 161 7.16 -13.15 0.56
N TRP A 162 8.05 -12.24 0.92
CA TRP A 162 9.44 -12.31 0.50
C TRP A 162 10.39 -11.83 1.59
N GLY A 163 11.66 -12.22 1.45
CA GLY A 163 12.74 -11.81 2.32
C GLY A 163 14.08 -11.91 1.61
N THR A 164 15.11 -11.28 2.19
CA THR A 164 16.49 -11.41 1.69
C THR A 164 17.30 -12.31 2.60
N VAL A 165 18.07 -13.24 2.03
CA VAL A 165 18.91 -14.18 2.77
C VAL A 165 19.95 -13.42 3.59
N ALA A 166 19.94 -13.62 4.90
CA ALA A 166 20.89 -13.11 5.88
C ALA A 166 21.95 -14.15 6.28
N ALA A 167 21.56 -15.42 6.33
CA ALA A 167 22.45 -16.53 6.65
C ALA A 167 22.01 -17.80 5.93
N VAL A 168 22.99 -18.65 5.60
CA VAL A 168 22.79 -19.92 4.88
C VAL A 168 23.32 -21.05 5.76
N ALA A 169 22.45 -22.01 6.08
CA ALA A 169 22.78 -23.30 6.65
C ALA A 169 22.32 -24.40 5.69
N ALA A 170 22.74 -25.65 5.92
CA ALA A 170 22.43 -26.75 5.00
C ALA A 170 20.92 -26.86 4.72
N THR A 171 20.08 -26.88 5.75
CA THR A 171 18.63 -27.08 5.58
C THR A 171 17.79 -25.86 6.00
N GLU A 172 18.42 -24.70 6.21
CA GLU A 172 17.75 -23.51 6.71
C GLU A 172 18.35 -22.24 6.11
N LEU A 173 17.48 -21.29 5.75
CA LEU A 173 17.84 -19.93 5.40
C LEU A 173 17.24 -18.98 6.42
N THR A 174 18.04 -18.03 6.89
CA THR A 174 17.57 -16.92 7.73
C THR A 174 17.36 -15.69 6.87
N ALA A 175 16.27 -14.95 7.05
CA ALA A 175 16.01 -13.68 6.38
C ALA A 175 16.51 -12.47 7.20
N ASN A 176 16.88 -11.36 6.54
CA ASN A 176 17.38 -10.13 7.22
C ASN A 176 16.33 -9.41 8.06
N SER A 177 15.05 -9.74 7.85
CA SER A 177 13.91 -9.25 8.60
C SER A 177 12.88 -10.36 8.72
N THR A 178 11.80 -10.08 9.44
CA THR A 178 10.59 -10.86 9.25
C THR A 178 10.22 -10.81 7.77
N PHE A 179 9.73 -11.94 7.24
CA PHE A 179 9.01 -11.92 5.97
C PHE A 179 7.96 -10.80 6.03
N THR A 180 7.71 -10.16 4.90
CA THR A 180 6.67 -9.15 4.81
C THR A 180 5.37 -9.75 5.40
N GLY A 181 4.63 -8.97 6.19
CA GLY A 181 3.42 -9.47 6.89
C GLY A 181 3.62 -10.27 8.19
N ASN A 182 4.86 -10.55 8.64
CA ASN A 182 5.14 -11.38 9.83
C ASN A 182 4.58 -12.83 9.73
N ILE A 183 4.57 -13.39 8.53
CA ILE A 183 4.06 -14.75 8.29
C ILE A 183 5.08 -15.80 8.75
N ILE A 184 4.58 -16.89 9.33
CA ILE A 184 5.39 -18.07 9.70
C ILE A 184 5.46 -18.98 8.48
N VAL A 185 6.68 -19.30 8.02
CA VAL A 185 6.85 -20.31 6.97
C VAL A 185 6.38 -21.67 7.49
N ALA A 186 5.30 -22.17 6.93
CA ALA A 186 4.68 -23.43 7.29
C ALA A 186 5.26 -24.59 6.49
N ASN A 187 5.00 -25.81 6.98
CA ASN A 187 5.29 -27.02 6.24
C ASN A 187 4.28 -27.15 5.10
N GLY A 188 4.77 -27.24 3.86
CA GLY A 188 3.94 -27.28 2.66
C GLY A 188 3.99 -25.99 1.82
N ASP A 189 4.63 -24.93 2.31
CA ASP A 189 4.69 -23.66 1.56
C ASP A 189 5.65 -23.75 0.38
N ASN A 190 5.19 -23.40 -0.81
CA ASN A 190 6.01 -23.34 -1.99
C ASN A 190 6.92 -22.12 -1.95
N TYR A 191 8.20 -22.33 -2.30
CA TYR A 191 9.16 -21.25 -2.34
C TYR A 191 10.06 -21.28 -3.57
N ARG A 192 10.57 -20.10 -3.91
CA ARG A 192 11.61 -19.89 -4.92
C ARG A 192 12.74 -19.05 -4.34
N ILE A 193 13.97 -19.32 -4.78
CA ILE A 193 15.15 -18.52 -4.45
C ILE A 193 15.65 -17.87 -5.72
N VAL A 194 15.83 -16.55 -5.70
CA VAL A 194 16.33 -15.76 -6.83
C VAL A 194 17.73 -15.25 -6.54
N ASP A 195 18.65 -15.54 -7.45
CA ASP A 195 20.06 -15.13 -7.36
C ASP A 195 20.18 -13.63 -7.59
N LYS A 196 20.67 -12.90 -6.58
CA LYS A 196 20.90 -11.46 -6.69
C LYS A 196 21.97 -11.09 -7.73
N SER A 197 22.93 -11.97 -7.93
CA SER A 197 24.18 -11.73 -8.65
C SER A 197 24.21 -12.32 -10.07
N ALA A 198 23.44 -13.36 -10.36
CA ALA A 198 23.40 -13.99 -11.68
C ALA A 198 22.41 -13.34 -12.66
N GLY A 199 21.45 -12.57 -12.14
CA GLY A 199 20.50 -11.82 -12.97
C GLY A 199 21.06 -10.48 -13.49
N GLY A 200 20.19 -9.71 -14.13
CA GLY A 200 20.51 -8.35 -14.56
C GLY A 200 20.46 -7.34 -13.41
N THR A 201 20.99 -6.14 -13.62
CA THR A 201 20.99 -5.06 -12.61
C THR A 201 19.64 -4.35 -12.45
N GLY A 202 18.68 -4.65 -13.32
CA GLY A 202 17.34 -4.09 -13.32
C GLY A 202 16.38 -4.90 -12.46
N VAL A 203 15.10 -4.83 -12.79
CA VAL A 203 14.02 -5.52 -12.07
C VAL A 203 14.12 -7.02 -12.34
N GLN A 204 14.16 -7.83 -11.28
CA GLN A 204 14.24 -9.28 -11.39
C GLN A 204 12.93 -9.96 -11.02
N VAL A 205 12.22 -9.41 -10.02
CA VAL A 205 10.94 -9.92 -9.54
C VAL A 205 9.94 -8.78 -9.40
N VAL A 206 8.74 -9.01 -9.91
CA VAL A 206 7.59 -8.11 -9.77
C VAL A 206 6.46 -8.82 -9.04
N GLU A 207 5.64 -8.05 -8.34
CA GLU A 207 4.38 -8.49 -7.77
C GLU A 207 3.23 -7.87 -8.58
N VAL A 208 2.27 -8.72 -8.94
CA VAL A 208 0.99 -8.32 -9.50
C VAL A 208 -0.07 -8.54 -8.44
N GLU A 209 -0.72 -7.46 -8.01
CA GLU A 209 -1.86 -7.48 -7.12
C GLU A 209 -3.12 -7.17 -7.93
N GLY A 210 -4.17 -7.94 -7.70
CA GLY A 210 -5.43 -7.71 -8.38
C GLY A 210 -6.55 -8.54 -7.81
N LEU A 211 -7.61 -8.68 -8.60
CA LEU A 211 -8.83 -9.35 -8.17
C LEU A 211 -9.16 -10.55 -9.06
N THR A 212 -9.74 -11.59 -8.48
CA THR A 212 -10.34 -12.72 -9.21
C THR A 212 -11.66 -12.31 -9.88
N GLY A 213 -12.29 -13.25 -10.59
CA GLY A 213 -13.64 -13.05 -11.15
C GLY A 213 -14.72 -12.72 -10.11
N ASP A 214 -14.50 -13.12 -8.86
CA ASP A 214 -15.41 -12.85 -7.73
C ASP A 214 -15.01 -11.60 -6.94
N TYR A 215 -14.08 -10.79 -7.48
CA TYR A 215 -13.52 -9.61 -6.82
C TYR A 215 -12.74 -9.93 -5.53
N ILE A 216 -12.24 -11.16 -5.38
CA ILE A 216 -11.41 -11.54 -4.23
C ILE A 216 -9.96 -11.13 -4.50
N GLU A 217 -9.30 -10.55 -3.51
CA GLU A 217 -7.89 -10.15 -3.61
C GLU A 217 -6.99 -11.35 -3.88
N GLN A 218 -6.05 -11.18 -4.79
CA GLN A 218 -5.00 -12.15 -5.08
C GLN A 218 -3.73 -11.43 -5.53
N ARG A 219 -2.59 -12.07 -5.24
CA ARG A 219 -1.26 -11.58 -5.60
C ARG A 219 -0.47 -12.70 -6.28
N GLU A 220 0.54 -12.35 -7.08
CA GLU A 220 1.51 -13.29 -7.64
C GLU A 220 2.88 -12.64 -7.81
N PHE A 221 3.94 -13.36 -7.41
CA PHE A 221 5.31 -13.02 -7.81
C PHE A 221 5.64 -13.59 -9.17
N VAL A 222 6.14 -12.73 -10.06
CA VAL A 222 6.63 -13.13 -11.37
C VAL A 222 8.10 -12.78 -11.50
N ILE A 223 8.90 -13.77 -11.88
CA ILE A 223 10.33 -13.62 -12.10
C ILE A 223 10.52 -13.27 -13.58
N THR A 224 11.01 -12.06 -13.83
CA THR A 224 11.22 -11.48 -15.17
C THR A 224 12.26 -12.25 -15.97
N ASN A 225 12.22 -12.14 -17.30
CA ASN A 225 13.09 -12.88 -18.22
C ASN A 225 13.90 -11.97 -19.17
N GLY A 226 14.10 -10.72 -18.79
CA GLY A 226 14.75 -9.72 -19.62
C GLY A 226 13.98 -9.46 -20.91
N LEU A 227 14.61 -9.78 -22.04
CA LEU A 227 13.99 -9.76 -23.36
C LEU A 227 13.14 -11.02 -23.57
N GLY A 228 11.94 -11.06 -22.98
CA GLY A 228 10.98 -12.11 -23.29
C GLY A 228 9.82 -12.24 -22.33
N ILE A 229 8.87 -13.04 -22.79
CA ILE A 229 7.56 -13.22 -22.16
C ILE A 229 7.61 -14.19 -20.98
N ARG A 230 6.91 -13.84 -19.90
CA ARG A 230 6.60 -14.70 -18.76
C ARG A 230 5.11 -14.70 -18.46
N THR A 231 4.49 -15.85 -18.65
CA THR A 231 3.09 -16.08 -18.31
C THR A 231 2.88 -16.10 -16.79
N LEU A 232 1.81 -15.46 -16.34
CA LEU A 232 1.34 -15.55 -14.96
C LEU A 232 0.60 -16.87 -14.74
N SER A 233 0.75 -17.43 -13.55
CA SER A 233 0.04 -18.64 -13.14
C SER A 233 -1.40 -18.34 -12.75
N LYS A 234 -1.67 -17.12 -12.28
CA LYS A 234 -3.00 -16.63 -11.90
C LYS A 234 -3.59 -15.76 -13.01
N SER A 235 -4.92 -15.72 -13.06
CA SER A 235 -5.69 -14.90 -13.98
C SER A 235 -6.46 -13.85 -13.21
N PHE A 236 -6.58 -12.64 -13.76
CA PHE A 236 -7.09 -11.46 -13.04
C PHE A 236 -8.26 -10.82 -13.79
N LEU A 237 -9.27 -10.36 -13.04
CA LEU A 237 -10.36 -9.50 -13.54
C LEU A 237 -9.98 -8.02 -13.49
N ARG A 238 -9.21 -7.63 -12.48
CA ARG A 238 -8.69 -6.28 -12.26
C ARG A 238 -7.26 -6.37 -11.78
N VAL A 239 -6.44 -5.41 -12.20
CA VAL A 239 -5.07 -5.22 -11.72
C VAL A 239 -5.07 -3.97 -10.86
N ASN A 240 -4.87 -4.15 -9.56
CA ASN A 240 -4.81 -3.07 -8.60
C ASN A 240 -3.37 -2.56 -8.45
N SER A 241 -2.36 -3.42 -8.47
CA SER A 241 -0.96 -2.98 -8.36
C SER A 241 -0.05 -3.82 -9.24
N PHE A 242 1.00 -3.18 -9.74
CA PHE A 242 2.08 -3.83 -10.46
C PHE A 242 3.38 -3.12 -10.12
N HIS A 243 4.25 -3.78 -9.37
CA HIS A 243 5.46 -3.14 -8.85
C HIS A 243 6.61 -4.12 -8.64
N THR A 244 7.80 -3.56 -8.51
CA THR A 244 9.06 -4.26 -8.30
C THR A 244 9.15 -4.72 -6.85
N MET A 245 9.40 -6.01 -6.66
CA MET A 245 9.73 -6.59 -5.35
C MET A 245 11.22 -6.67 -5.15
N PHE A 246 11.92 -7.04 -6.22
CA PHE A 246 13.36 -7.24 -6.18
C PHE A 246 13.99 -6.83 -7.50
N ALA A 247 15.06 -6.04 -7.38
CA ALA A 247 15.98 -5.73 -8.45
C ALA A 247 17.36 -6.32 -8.10
N GLY A 248 18.21 -6.49 -9.10
CA GLY A 248 19.48 -7.18 -8.94
C GLY A 248 20.50 -6.48 -8.04
N ALA A 249 21.74 -6.93 -8.09
CA ALA A 249 22.81 -6.31 -7.32
C ALA A 249 22.96 -4.81 -7.64
N ARG A 250 23.06 -3.98 -6.59
CA ARG A 250 23.37 -2.56 -6.74
C ARG A 250 24.77 -2.43 -7.32
N VAL A 251 24.85 -1.81 -8.49
CA VAL A 251 26.10 -1.41 -9.13
C VAL A 251 26.23 0.10 -9.02
N VAL A 252 27.45 0.62 -8.92
CA VAL A 252 27.68 2.06 -8.87
C VAL A 252 27.09 2.71 -10.13
N GLY A 253 26.19 3.68 -9.94
CA GLY A 253 25.49 4.37 -11.04
C GLY A 253 24.18 3.71 -11.49
N THR A 254 23.64 2.74 -10.75
CA THR A 254 22.30 2.18 -11.01
C THR A 254 21.35 2.41 -9.83
N ASP A 255 20.06 2.65 -10.13
CA ASP A 255 19.04 3.00 -9.16
C ASP A 255 18.08 1.84 -8.81
N LEU A 256 18.44 0.59 -9.15
CA LEU A 256 17.63 -0.62 -8.86
C LEU A 256 16.17 -0.50 -9.35
N VAL A 257 16.03 0.08 -10.54
CA VAL A 257 14.78 0.34 -11.26
C VAL A 257 14.75 -0.44 -12.57
N ALA A 258 13.61 -0.45 -13.25
CA ALA A 258 13.46 -1.12 -14.55
C ALA A 258 14.44 -0.51 -15.57
N SER A 259 15.24 -1.36 -16.20
CA SER A 259 16.22 -0.96 -17.23
C SER A 259 15.56 -0.77 -18.60
N GLY A 260 14.45 -1.46 -18.84
CA GLY A 260 13.52 -1.25 -19.94
C GLY A 260 12.09 -1.11 -19.43
N THR A 261 11.16 -1.05 -20.37
CA THR A 261 9.74 -1.11 -20.04
C THR A 261 9.35 -2.57 -19.78
N ILE A 262 8.57 -2.78 -18.73
CA ILE A 262 7.99 -4.07 -18.38
C ILE A 262 6.47 -3.92 -18.50
N LEU A 263 5.87 -4.66 -19.43
CA LEU A 263 4.44 -4.60 -19.73
C LEU A 263 3.73 -5.77 -19.05
N LEU A 264 2.54 -5.53 -18.51
CA LEU A 264 1.59 -6.57 -18.12
C LEU A 264 0.47 -6.60 -19.16
N GLU A 265 0.37 -7.70 -19.90
CA GLU A 265 -0.46 -7.80 -21.09
C GLU A 265 -1.34 -9.05 -21.09
N ASP A 266 -2.33 -9.07 -21.98
CA ASP A 266 -3.10 -10.28 -22.23
C ASP A 266 -2.22 -11.40 -22.80
N GLN A 267 -2.38 -12.62 -22.26
CA GLN A 267 -1.58 -13.75 -22.72
C GLN A 267 -1.99 -14.23 -24.13
N ALA A 268 -3.24 -14.01 -24.53
CA ALA A 268 -3.76 -14.58 -25.76
C ALA A 268 -3.17 -13.94 -27.02
N THR A 269 -2.95 -12.62 -26.98
CA THR A 269 -2.50 -11.81 -28.13
C THR A 269 -1.27 -10.96 -27.84
N GLY A 270 -0.95 -10.68 -26.56
CA GLY A 270 0.14 -9.76 -26.20
C GLY A 270 -0.05 -8.37 -26.79
N THR A 271 -1.30 -7.89 -26.84
CA THR A 271 -1.66 -6.62 -27.50
C THR A 271 -2.34 -5.66 -26.53
N VAL A 272 -3.12 -6.18 -25.58
CA VAL A 272 -3.82 -5.36 -24.58
C VAL A 272 -2.96 -5.26 -23.34
N THR A 273 -2.43 -4.06 -23.08
CA THR A 273 -1.70 -3.75 -21.85
C THR A 273 -2.68 -3.37 -20.72
N TYR A 274 -2.51 -4.01 -19.56
CA TYR A 274 -3.26 -3.77 -18.32
C TYR A 274 -2.46 -2.98 -17.28
N GLY A 275 -1.14 -2.95 -17.42
CA GLY A 275 -0.22 -2.21 -16.57
C GLY A 275 1.17 -2.12 -17.20
N GLN A 276 1.97 -1.14 -16.80
CA GLN A 276 3.37 -1.06 -17.22
C GLN A 276 4.22 -0.49 -16.10
N ILE A 277 5.49 -0.91 -16.05
CA ILE A 277 6.55 -0.24 -15.31
C ILE A 277 7.48 0.35 -16.37
N THR A 278 7.55 1.67 -16.45
CA THR A 278 8.41 2.38 -17.40
C THR A 278 9.88 2.29 -17.00
N VAL A 279 10.77 2.54 -17.98
CA VAL A 279 12.20 2.67 -17.70
C VAL A 279 12.45 3.71 -16.61
N ASN A 280 13.37 3.39 -15.69
CA ASN A 280 13.68 4.16 -14.49
C ASN A 280 12.54 4.27 -13.46
N SER A 281 11.50 3.45 -13.57
CA SER A 281 10.47 3.28 -12.54
C SER A 281 10.60 1.93 -11.84
N ASN A 282 9.96 1.80 -10.69
CA ASN A 282 9.82 0.55 -9.94
C ASN A 282 8.36 0.15 -9.74
N MET A 283 7.40 0.94 -10.22
CA MET A 283 5.98 0.63 -10.11
C MET A 283 5.19 1.23 -11.27
N MET A 284 4.00 0.68 -11.48
CA MET A 284 3.01 1.22 -12.39
C MET A 284 2.41 2.52 -11.84
N LEU A 285 2.43 3.58 -12.66
CA LEU A 285 1.73 4.83 -12.35
C LEU A 285 0.35 4.87 -13.03
N GLN A 286 -0.59 4.15 -12.44
CA GLN A 286 -1.99 4.10 -12.88
C GLN A 286 -2.92 4.43 -11.72
N ALA A 287 -3.62 5.56 -11.81
CA ALA A 287 -4.60 5.99 -10.81
C ALA A 287 -5.95 5.29 -11.02
N ILE A 288 -5.96 3.96 -10.97
CA ILE A 288 -7.18 3.14 -10.94
C ILE A 288 -7.09 2.10 -9.83
N ARG A 289 -8.19 1.87 -9.13
CA ARG A 289 -8.32 0.82 -8.12
C ARG A 289 -9.73 0.29 -8.12
N THR A 290 -9.88 -1.02 -7.96
CA THR A 290 -11.17 -1.67 -7.74
C THR A 290 -11.27 -2.09 -6.28
N VAL A 291 -12.39 -1.76 -5.63
CA VAL A 291 -12.65 -2.18 -4.26
C VAL A 291 -12.92 -3.69 -4.24
N PRO A 292 -12.19 -4.48 -3.43
CA PRO A 292 -12.43 -5.92 -3.33
C PRO A 292 -13.84 -6.26 -2.80
N SER A 293 -14.26 -7.51 -3.01
CA SER A 293 -15.48 -8.02 -2.39
C SER A 293 -15.34 -8.10 -0.87
N GLY A 294 -16.39 -7.70 -0.15
CA GLY A 294 -16.40 -7.68 1.32
C GLY A 294 -15.55 -6.55 1.92
N LYS A 295 -15.16 -5.57 1.10
CA LYS A 295 -14.43 -4.38 1.53
C LYS A 295 -15.19 -3.11 1.18
N ILE A 296 -14.90 -2.06 1.94
CA ILE A 296 -15.33 -0.70 1.68
C ILE A 296 -14.07 0.16 1.54
N MET A 297 -14.02 1.00 0.51
CA MET A 297 -12.94 1.99 0.36
C MET A 297 -13.40 3.36 0.86
N TYR A 298 -12.53 4.03 1.61
CA TYR A 298 -12.73 5.42 2.01
C TYR A 298 -11.62 6.28 1.43
N ILE A 299 -11.99 7.31 0.68
CA ILE A 299 -11.05 8.24 0.04
C ILE A 299 -10.92 9.50 0.91
N TYR A 300 -9.70 9.80 1.38
CA TYR A 300 -9.44 10.92 2.29
C TYR A 300 -8.71 12.09 1.65
N ASP A 301 -8.07 11.90 0.49
CA ASP A 301 -7.51 13.00 -0.28
C ASP A 301 -7.53 12.73 -1.78
N PHE A 302 -7.53 13.83 -2.54
CA PHE A 302 -7.38 13.87 -3.97
C PHE A 302 -6.46 15.03 -4.33
N SER A 303 -5.41 14.75 -5.11
CA SER A 303 -4.44 15.76 -5.53
C SER A 303 -4.18 15.64 -7.02
N GLY A 304 -3.88 16.77 -7.66
CA GLY A 304 -3.54 16.80 -9.08
C GLY A 304 -2.65 17.98 -9.41
N ALA A 305 -1.72 17.76 -10.33
CA ALA A 305 -0.85 18.80 -10.85
C ALA A 305 -0.80 18.72 -12.38
N SER A 306 -0.75 19.88 -13.03
CA SER A 306 -0.41 19.99 -14.44
C SER A 306 0.89 20.76 -14.60
N VAL A 307 1.64 20.42 -15.63
CA VAL A 307 2.86 21.15 -16.02
C VAL A 307 2.90 21.34 -17.53
N GLY A 308 3.53 22.45 -17.97
CA GLY A 308 3.82 22.72 -19.38
C GLY A 308 3.01 23.88 -19.99
N GLY A 309 2.54 24.83 -19.19
CA GLY A 309 1.82 26.02 -19.67
C GLY A 309 0.36 25.75 -20.02
N LYS A 310 -0.22 24.64 -19.54
CA LYS A 310 -1.50 24.13 -20.01
C LYS A 310 -2.48 23.92 -18.87
N ASP A 311 -3.70 24.41 -19.07
CA ASP A 311 -4.83 24.14 -18.20
C ASP A 311 -5.20 22.66 -18.28
N ALA A 312 -5.60 22.10 -17.15
CA ALA A 312 -6.08 20.73 -17.04
C ALA A 312 -7.29 20.67 -16.12
N GLU A 313 -8.29 19.89 -16.52
CA GLU A 313 -9.35 19.38 -15.65
C GLU A 313 -9.01 17.94 -15.26
N ILE A 314 -8.81 17.69 -13.98
CA ILE A 314 -8.45 16.40 -13.39
C ILE A 314 -9.67 15.91 -12.60
N LEU A 315 -10.14 14.72 -12.93
CA LEU A 315 -11.47 14.23 -12.60
C LEU A 315 -11.35 12.93 -11.79
N LEU A 316 -11.71 12.98 -10.52
CA LEU A 316 -11.87 11.76 -9.72
C LEU A 316 -13.22 11.13 -10.03
N ARG A 317 -13.23 9.84 -10.36
CA ARG A 317 -14.41 9.14 -10.87
C ARG A 317 -14.55 7.79 -10.20
N ALA A 318 -15.78 7.35 -9.99
CA ALA A 318 -16.05 6.02 -9.50
C ALA A 318 -17.30 5.41 -10.13
N THR A 319 -17.37 4.07 -10.20
CA THR A 319 -18.61 3.34 -10.51
C THR A 319 -19.53 3.24 -9.29
N ALA A 320 -19.69 4.36 -8.59
CA ALA A 320 -20.54 4.48 -7.42
C ALA A 320 -21.32 5.80 -7.48
N ASP A 321 -22.59 5.74 -7.07
CA ASP A 321 -23.43 6.93 -6.99
C ASP A 321 -22.86 7.95 -5.99
N TYR A 322 -23.04 9.24 -6.26
CA TYR A 322 -22.53 10.31 -5.41
C TYR A 322 -23.35 10.48 -4.13
N HIS A 323 -24.66 10.22 -4.18
CA HIS A 323 -25.56 10.45 -3.04
C HIS A 323 -25.59 9.26 -2.09
N ASP A 324 -25.94 8.09 -2.62
CA ASP A 324 -26.22 6.91 -1.79
C ASP A 324 -25.06 5.92 -1.77
N ARG A 325 -23.98 6.19 -2.52
CA ARG A 325 -22.79 5.32 -2.62
C ARG A 325 -23.11 3.88 -3.02
N HIS A 326 -24.18 3.70 -3.81
CA HIS A 326 -24.52 2.41 -4.42
C HIS A 326 -23.63 2.14 -5.63
N LEU A 327 -23.29 0.87 -5.85
CA LEU A 327 -22.57 0.43 -7.03
C LEU A 327 -23.38 0.73 -8.29
N LEU A 328 -22.75 1.35 -9.28
CA LEU A 328 -23.28 1.62 -10.61
C LEU A 328 -22.38 0.92 -11.64
N PRO A 329 -22.61 -0.37 -11.91
CA PRO A 329 -21.73 -1.15 -12.79
C PRO A 329 -21.51 -0.44 -14.13
N ASP A 330 -20.24 -0.35 -14.54
CA ASP A 330 -19.79 0.22 -15.82
C ASP A 330 -20.09 1.71 -16.05
N ILE A 331 -20.62 2.44 -15.05
CA ILE A 331 -20.94 3.87 -15.17
C ILE A 331 -20.07 4.69 -14.22
N PHE A 332 -19.08 5.39 -14.77
CA PHE A 332 -18.22 6.29 -14.00
C PHE A 332 -18.85 7.68 -13.81
N ILE A 333 -19.16 8.03 -12.56
CA ILE A 333 -19.65 9.34 -12.14
C ILE A 333 -18.52 10.15 -11.50
N PHE A 334 -18.53 11.47 -11.72
CA PHE A 334 -17.61 12.40 -11.07
C PHE A 334 -17.83 12.42 -9.56
N GLN A 335 -16.75 12.26 -8.81
CA GLN A 335 -16.72 12.34 -7.36
C GLN A 335 -16.15 13.68 -6.90
N ASP A 336 -15.13 14.17 -7.59
CA ASP A 336 -14.52 15.48 -7.37
C ASP A 336 -13.76 15.93 -8.65
N ILE A 337 -13.46 17.23 -8.75
CA ILE A 337 -12.80 17.86 -9.89
C ILE A 337 -11.76 18.87 -9.38
N ILE A 338 -10.54 18.76 -9.90
CA ILE A 338 -9.49 19.76 -9.77
C ILE A 338 -9.29 20.44 -11.13
N HIS A 339 -9.26 21.76 -11.14
CA HIS A 339 -8.81 22.54 -12.28
C HIS A 339 -7.49 23.23 -11.93
N THR A 340 -6.46 23.05 -12.77
CA THR A 340 -5.13 23.62 -12.51
C THR A 340 -4.39 23.98 -13.80
N GLN A 341 -3.46 24.94 -13.70
CA GLN A 341 -2.55 25.38 -14.76
C GLN A 341 -1.18 25.63 -14.15
N ASP A 342 -0.17 24.82 -14.50
CA ASP A 342 1.20 24.94 -13.98
C ASP A 342 1.28 25.04 -12.45
N ALA A 343 0.39 24.31 -11.78
CA ALA A 343 0.26 24.30 -10.34
C ALA A 343 -0.19 22.92 -9.86
N ASP A 344 0.02 22.67 -8.58
CA ASP A 344 -0.62 21.59 -7.85
C ASP A 344 -1.84 22.09 -7.09
N SER A 345 -2.85 21.23 -6.97
CA SER A 345 -3.96 21.40 -6.06
C SER A 345 -4.14 20.12 -5.26
N HIS A 346 -4.57 20.29 -4.01
CA HIS A 346 -4.77 19.21 -3.07
C HIS A 346 -6.06 19.45 -2.28
N HIS A 347 -7.00 18.52 -2.41
CA HIS A 347 -8.23 18.46 -1.65
C HIS A 347 -8.07 17.38 -0.58
N VAL A 348 -8.07 17.80 0.69
CA VAL A 348 -8.18 16.90 1.83
C VAL A 348 -9.63 16.91 2.28
N TYR A 349 -10.23 15.73 2.42
CA TYR A 349 -11.62 15.62 2.84
C TYR A 349 -11.70 15.61 4.37
N ASP A 350 -12.54 16.50 4.91
CA ASP A 350 -12.90 16.46 6.34
C ASP A 350 -13.76 15.22 6.66
N ILE A 351 -14.49 14.73 5.66
CA ILE A 351 -15.31 13.51 5.72
C ILE A 351 -14.98 12.68 4.47
N PRO A 352 -14.25 11.56 4.61
CA PRO A 352 -13.92 10.65 3.53
C PRO A 352 -15.18 10.06 2.94
N PHE A 353 -15.27 10.03 1.63
CA PHE A 353 -16.42 9.41 0.99
C PHE A 353 -16.19 7.93 0.77
N ARG A 354 -17.25 7.18 1.09
CA ARG A 354 -17.35 5.74 0.98
C ARG A 354 -17.54 5.31 -0.47
N ILE A 355 -16.80 4.30 -0.89
CA ILE A 355 -16.94 3.60 -2.16
C ILE A 355 -17.23 2.12 -1.86
N PRO A 356 -18.33 1.54 -2.39
CA PRO A 356 -18.74 0.17 -2.08
C PRO A 356 -17.82 -0.86 -2.75
N ALA A 357 -17.89 -2.10 -2.26
CA ALA A 357 -17.26 -3.26 -2.88
C ALA A 357 -17.57 -3.33 -4.39
N LYS A 358 -16.59 -3.80 -5.17
CA LYS A 358 -16.64 -4.00 -6.64
C LYS A 358 -16.73 -2.72 -7.47
N ALA A 359 -16.75 -1.55 -6.85
CA ALA A 359 -16.66 -0.31 -7.59
C ALA A 359 -15.21 -0.08 -8.06
N ASP A 360 -15.09 0.47 -9.27
CA ASP A 360 -13.86 0.93 -9.88
C ASP A 360 -13.74 2.43 -9.58
N VAL A 361 -12.61 2.87 -9.04
CA VAL A 361 -12.24 4.27 -8.82
C VAL A 361 -11.09 4.62 -9.73
N LYS A 362 -11.16 5.74 -10.44
CA LYS A 362 -10.08 6.21 -11.29
C LYS A 362 -9.93 7.72 -11.33
N ILE A 363 -8.77 8.19 -11.77
CA ILE A 363 -8.57 9.57 -12.19
C ILE A 363 -8.49 9.64 -13.72
N SER A 364 -9.32 10.50 -14.30
CA SER A 364 -9.25 10.90 -15.70
C SER A 364 -8.86 12.37 -15.80
N ALA A 365 -8.40 12.84 -16.97
CA ALA A 365 -8.11 14.23 -17.20
C ALA A 365 -8.43 14.70 -18.62
N ILE A 366 -8.61 16.01 -18.78
CA ILE A 366 -8.73 16.73 -20.05
C ILE A 366 -7.75 17.90 -20.00
N GLY A 367 -6.82 17.98 -20.95
CA GLY A 367 -5.92 19.10 -21.11
C GLY A 367 -6.48 20.14 -22.09
N SER A 368 -6.03 21.39 -22.01
CA SER A 368 -6.39 22.43 -22.98
C SER A 368 -5.80 22.19 -24.38
N GLY A 369 -4.89 21.22 -24.53
CA GLY A 369 -4.42 20.71 -25.81
C GLY A 369 -3.43 19.55 -25.65
N ALA A 370 -3.00 18.94 -26.76
CA ALA A 370 -2.08 17.80 -26.77
C ALA A 370 -0.79 18.04 -25.95
N GLY A 371 -0.31 16.99 -25.27
CA GLY A 371 0.93 17.04 -24.49
C GLY A 371 0.80 17.75 -23.15
N THR A 372 -0.40 17.80 -22.57
CA THR A 372 -0.56 18.26 -21.18
C THR A 372 -0.04 17.16 -20.26
N ASN A 373 1.05 17.44 -19.53
CA ASN A 373 1.61 16.48 -18.60
C ASN A 373 0.91 16.61 -17.24
N ILE A 374 0.31 15.52 -16.80
CA ILE A 374 -0.52 15.47 -15.60
C ILE A 374 -0.06 14.32 -14.70
N ILE A 375 0.09 14.64 -13.42
CA ILE A 375 0.22 13.67 -12.35
C ILE A 375 -0.89 13.92 -11.33
N ALA A 376 -1.54 12.86 -10.88
CA ALA A 376 -2.56 12.98 -9.85
C ALA A 376 -2.59 11.73 -8.98
N SER A 377 -3.19 11.86 -7.80
CA SER A 377 -3.35 10.73 -6.90
C SER A 377 -4.58 10.88 -6.03
N PHE A 378 -5.09 9.76 -5.53
CA PHE A 378 -6.04 9.73 -4.43
C PHE A 378 -5.52 8.84 -3.31
N GLY A 379 -5.65 9.31 -2.08
CA GLY A 379 -5.36 8.56 -0.88
C GLY A 379 -6.61 7.84 -0.39
N TYR A 380 -6.47 6.57 0.00
CA TYR A 380 -7.58 5.76 0.50
C TYR A 380 -7.14 4.78 1.58
N TRP A 381 -8.11 4.21 2.30
CA TRP A 381 -7.92 2.96 3.06
C TRP A 381 -9.09 2.02 2.79
N LEU A 382 -8.90 0.74 3.13
CA LEU A 382 -9.92 -0.30 3.02
C LEU A 382 -10.35 -0.76 4.43
N GLU A 383 -11.64 -1.01 4.59
CA GLU A 383 -12.23 -1.65 5.77
C GLU A 383 -13.02 -2.89 5.35
N ASP A 384 -13.17 -3.85 6.25
CA ASP A 384 -14.10 -4.96 6.07
C ASP A 384 -15.55 -4.45 6.14
N GLU A 385 -16.42 -4.99 5.27
CA GLU A 385 -17.87 -4.66 5.22
C GLU A 385 -18.68 -5.24 6.39
#